data_AF-A0AAU7ZGS6-F1
#
_entry.id   AF-A0AAU7ZGS6-F1
#
_cell.length_a   1.000
_cell.length_b   1.000
_cell.length_c   1.000
_cell.angle_alpha   90.00
_cell.angle_beta   90.00
_cell.angle_gamma   90.00
#
_symmetry.space_group_name_H-M   'P 1'
#
loop_
_entity.id
_entity.type
_entity.pdbx_description
1 polymer ?
#
loop_
_entity_poly.entity_id
_entity_poly.type
_entity_poly.pdbx_seq_one_letter_code
_entity_poly.pdbx_strand_id
1 'polypeptide(L)' 'MAHEAHKKAAEHHENAAKARHTAADKHAKNDPTAAEHSNQAHDHSRKAHEASKTAHDKSTITKK' A
#
# COMPACT_ATOMS: atom_id res chain seq x y z
N MET A 1 -6.30 16.42 -8.12
CA MET A 1 -7.66 15.87 -8.40
C MET A 1 -7.83 14.48 -7.76
N ALA A 2 -9.06 13.96 -7.58
CA ALA A 2 -9.30 12.63 -6.98
C ALA A 2 -8.59 11.48 -7.74
N HIS A 3 -8.44 11.61 -9.06
CA HIS A 3 -7.66 10.69 -9.91
C HIS A 3 -6.21 10.49 -9.44
N GLU A 4 -5.52 11.57 -9.05
CA GLU A 4 -4.14 11.48 -8.57
C GLU A 4 -4.04 10.80 -7.21
N ALA A 5 -5.07 10.94 -6.37
CA ALA A 5 -5.12 10.27 -5.07
C ALA A 5 -5.36 8.76 -5.24
N HIS A 6 -6.20 8.35 -6.20
CA HIS A 6 -6.34 6.95 -6.59
C HIS A 6 -5.03 6.37 -7.17
N LYS A 7 -4.32 7.14 -8.01
CA LYS A 7 -3.02 6.71 -8.54
C LYS A 7 -2.00 6.46 -7.43
N LYS A 8 -1.87 7.39 -6.47
CA LYS A 8 -0.98 7.22 -5.31
C LYS A 8 -1.37 6.05 -4.42
N ALA A 9 -2.67 5.83 -4.22
CA ALA A 9 -3.15 4.67 -3.48
C ALA A 9 -2.76 3.35 -4.17
N ALA A 10 -2.90 3.29 -5.50
CA ALA A 10 -2.47 2.14 -6.29
C ALA A 10 -0.96 1.90 -6.18
N GLU A 11 -0.13 2.94 -6.30
CA GLU A 11 1.32 2.84 -6.12
C GLU A 11 1.71 2.28 -4.74
N HIS A 12 1.02 2.70 -3.67
CA HIS A 12 1.23 2.13 -2.34
C HIS A 12 0.79 0.67 -2.24
N HIS A 13 -0.31 0.28 -2.88
CA HIS A 13 -0.74 -1.12 -2.95
C HIS A 13 0.27 -2.00 -3.71
N GLU A 14 0.83 -1.51 -4.81
CA GLU A 14 1.86 -2.22 -5.56
C GLU A 14 3.14 -2.41 -4.73
N ASN A 15 3.58 -1.37 -4.03
CA ASN A 15 4.75 -1.46 -3.14
C ASN A 15 4.51 -2.42 -1.97
N ALA A 16 3.29 -2.43 -1.40
CA ALA A 16 2.91 -3.39 -0.38
C ALA A 16 2.92 -4.84 -0.92
N ALA A 17 2.42 -5.07 -2.13
CA ALA A 17 2.42 -6.38 -2.77
C ALA A 17 3.85 -6.88 -3.05
N LYS A 18 4.72 -6.00 -3.56
CA LYS A 18 6.15 -6.31 -3.76
C LYS A 18 6.83 -6.66 -2.45
N ALA A 19 6.62 -5.88 -1.40
CA ALA A 19 7.19 -6.14 -0.08
C ALA A 19 6.67 -7.47 0.52
N ARG A 20 5.39 -7.82 0.34
CA ARG A 20 4.85 -9.14 0.72
C ARG A 20 5.51 -10.28 -0.05
N HIS A 21 5.73 -10.10 -1.35
CA HIS A 21 6.42 -11.09 -2.17
C HIS A 21 7.86 -11.29 -1.70
N THR A 22 8.60 -10.21 -1.44
CA THR A 22 9.96 -10.28 -0.90
C THR A 22 9.98 -10.92 0.48
N ALA A 23 9.05 -10.55 1.36
CA ALA A 23 8.91 -11.16 2.68
C ALA A 23 8.66 -12.67 2.57
N ALA A 24 7.82 -13.12 1.64
CA ALA A 24 7.54 -14.54 1.42
C ALA A 24 8.78 -15.31 0.90
N ASP A 25 9.50 -14.76 -0.09
CA ASP A 25 10.75 -15.36 -0.59
C ASP A 25 11.83 -15.43 0.50
N LYS A 26 11.97 -14.36 1.29
CA LYS A 26 12.88 -14.28 2.44
C LYS A 26 12.50 -15.27 3.54
N HIS A 27 11.21 -15.40 3.85
CA HIS A 27 10.70 -16.39 4.78
C HIS A 27 11.01 -17.82 4.32
N ALA A 28 10.85 -18.10 3.03
CA ALA A 28 11.19 -19.40 2.45
C ALA A 28 12.70 -19.73 2.60
N LYS A 29 13.54 -18.70 2.66
CA LYS A 29 15.00 -18.81 2.86
C LYS A 29 15.43 -18.77 4.34
N ASN A 30 14.49 -18.73 5.29
CA ASN A 30 14.75 -18.52 6.73
C ASN A 30 15.54 -17.23 7.02
N ASP A 31 15.39 -16.20 6.17
CA ASP A 31 16.07 -14.92 6.33
C ASP A 31 15.33 -14.06 7.38
N PRO A 32 16.01 -13.56 8.44
CA PRO A 32 15.37 -12.79 9.50
C PRO A 32 14.83 -11.43 9.05
N THR A 33 15.28 -10.91 7.90
CA THR A 33 14.78 -9.64 7.31
C THR A 33 13.38 -9.79 6.69
N ALA A 34 12.85 -11.02 6.60
CA ALA A 34 11.48 -11.25 6.13
C ALA A 34 10.43 -10.50 6.96
N ALA A 35 10.64 -10.41 8.28
CA ALA A 35 9.77 -9.68 9.19
C ALA A 35 9.77 -8.16 8.89
N GLU A 36 10.93 -7.60 8.56
CA GLU A 36 11.05 -6.17 8.20
C GLU A 36 10.28 -5.85 6.92
N HIS A 37 10.42 -6.69 5.89
CA HIS A 37 9.65 -6.54 4.65
C HIS A 37 8.13 -6.70 4.88
N SER A 38 7.72 -7.57 5.79
CA SER A 38 6.31 -7.72 6.17
C SER A 38 5.77 -6.46 6.85
N ASN A 39 6.56 -5.86 7.75
CA ASN A 39 6.22 -4.58 8.39
C ASN A 39 6.13 -3.42 7.38
N GLN A 40 7.09 -3.35 6.45
CA GLN A 40 7.07 -2.36 5.36
C GLN A 40 5.82 -2.51 4.48
N ALA A 41 5.42 -3.74 4.17
CA ALA A 41 4.19 -3.99 3.44
C ALA A 41 2.95 -3.51 4.18
N HIS A 42 2.92 -3.69 5.50
CA HIS A 42 1.84 -3.21 6.36
C HIS A 42 1.74 -1.69 6.35
N ASP A 43 2.87 -0.99 6.45
CA ASP A 43 2.92 0.47 6.41
C ASP A 43 2.42 1.03 5.05
N HIS A 44 2.89 0.45 3.95
CA HIS A 44 2.40 0.79 2.61
C HIS A 44 0.91 0.52 2.46
N SER A 45 0.40 -0.59 2.99
CA SER A 45 -1.03 -0.92 2.95
C SER A 45 -1.87 0.09 3.74
N ARG A 46 -1.38 0.59 4.89
CA ARG A 46 -2.07 1.63 5.67
C ARG A 46 -2.13 2.94 4.89
N LYS A 47 -0.99 3.37 4.33
CA LYS A 47 -0.91 4.57 3.50
C LYS A 47 -1.82 4.49 2.27
N ALA A 48 -1.88 3.32 1.61
CA ALA A 48 -2.78 3.09 0.49
C ALA A 48 -4.26 3.23 0.89
N HIS A 49 -4.62 2.70 2.05
CA HIS A 49 -5.98 2.80 2.58
C HIS A 49 -6.36 4.24 2.95
N GLU A 50 -5.44 5.00 3.58
CA GLU A 50 -5.65 6.43 3.88
C GLU A 50 -5.75 7.28 2.61
N ALA A 51 -4.89 7.02 1.63
CA ALA A 51 -4.95 7.68 0.33
C ALA A 51 -6.25 7.35 -0.42
N SER A 52 -6.72 6.10 -0.37
CA SER A 52 -8.00 5.68 -0.95
C SER A 52 -9.19 6.32 -0.27
N LYS A 53 -9.20 6.40 1.08
CA LYS A 53 -10.22 7.14 1.83
C LYS A 53 -10.26 8.60 1.42
N THR A 54 -9.10 9.25 1.38
CA THR A 54 -8.99 10.66 0.96
C THR A 54 -9.46 10.85 -0.49
N ALA A 55 -9.15 9.92 -1.39
CA ALA A 55 -9.63 9.95 -2.77
C ALA A 55 -11.15 9.81 -2.84
N HIS A 56 -11.71 8.89 -2.05
CA HIS A 56 -13.14 8.66 -1.95
C HIS A 56 -13.86 9.91 -1.42
N ASP A 57 -13.42 10.48 -0.30
CA ASP A 57 -13.96 11.73 0.26
C ASP A 57 -13.87 12.90 -0.73
N LYS A 58 -12.72 13.07 -1.40
CA LYS A 58 -12.59 14.12 -2.42
C LYS A 58 -13.52 13.89 -3.61
N SER A 59 -13.71 12.64 -4.02
CA SER A 59 -14.62 12.26 -5.11
C SER A 59 -16.09 12.40 -4.74
N THR A 60 -16.47 12.23 -3.47
CA THR A 60 -17.86 12.43 -3.00
C THR A 60 -18.18 13.92 -2.85
N ILE A 61 -17.20 14.74 -2.43
CA ILE A 61 -17.34 16.20 -2.36
C ILE A 61 -17.47 16.81 -3.77
N THR A 62 -16.78 16.30 -4.79
CA THR A 62 -16.91 16.82 -6.17
C THR A 62 -18.20 16.41 -6.88
N LYS A 63 -19.05 15.57 -6.27
CA LYS A 63 -20.34 15.12 -6.82
C LYS A 63 -21.55 15.95 -6.33
N LYS A 64 -21.34 17.00 -5.54
CA LYS A 64 -22.38 17.96 -5.11
C LYS A 64 -22.24 19.27 -5.87
#